data_AF-A0A124RD92-F1
#
_entry.id   AF-A0A124RD92-F1
#
_cell.length_a   1.000
_cell.length_b   1.000
_cell.length_c   1.000
_cell.angle_alpha   90.00
_cell.angle_beta   90.00
_cell.angle_gamma   90.00
#
_symmetry.space_group_name_H-M   'P 1'
#
loop_
_entity.id
_entity.type
_entity.pdbx_description
1 polymer ?
#
loop_
_entity_poly.entity_id
_entity_poly.type
_entity_poly.pdbx_seq_one_letter_code
_entity_poly.pdbx_strand_id
1 'polypeptide(L)'
;MNIRDADTYTFDTLPSEHEMCTRALERAIASNCTTLRSRHREYRELVAFRRMPHTRKLERALWLAAWQLRGVDDAKVAALCGSGNLATIASMLGEWLGVHATPVGWVVGIDPVDGAPPVPDARAVYSMRRVVAFGRKVIDAREASDLELAASYLGDAATSIGADLLIDVLLKRATVRIRYPARAAGT
;
A
#
# COMPACT_ATOMS: atom_id res chain seq x y z
N MET A 1 -5.33 -10.98 22.57
CA MET A 1 -4.74 -10.75 21.24
C MET A 1 -5.63 -9.74 20.53
N ASN A 2 -5.15 -8.51 20.34
CA ASN A 2 -5.95 -7.40 19.85
C ASN A 2 -6.13 -7.53 18.33
N ILE A 3 -7.35 -7.35 17.82
CA ILE A 3 -7.67 -7.44 16.38
C ILE A 3 -6.77 -6.50 15.54
N ARG A 4 -6.34 -5.38 16.12
CA ARG A 4 -5.43 -4.41 15.49
C ARG A 4 -4.06 -4.98 15.12
N ASP A 5 -3.52 -5.90 15.91
CA ASP A 5 -2.18 -6.48 15.67
C ASP A 5 -2.22 -7.56 14.57
N ALA A 6 -3.35 -8.26 14.43
CA ALA A 6 -3.55 -9.31 13.44
C ALA A 6 -3.58 -8.77 12.00
N ASP A 7 -4.13 -7.57 11.83
CA ASP A 7 -4.26 -6.92 10.53
C ASP A 7 -2.90 -6.42 10.01
N THR A 8 -2.10 -5.78 10.86
CA THR A 8 -0.72 -5.39 10.52
C THR A 8 0.16 -6.61 10.26
N TYR A 9 -0.02 -7.67 11.03
CA TYR A 9 0.71 -8.93 10.83
C TYR A 9 0.42 -9.52 9.45
N THR A 10 -0.83 -9.50 9.01
CA THR A 10 -1.22 -10.03 7.70
C THR A 10 -0.56 -9.22 6.58
N PHE A 11 -0.57 -7.89 6.66
CA PHE A 11 0.12 -7.03 5.70
C PHE A 11 1.63 -7.27 5.66
N ASP A 12 2.30 -7.38 6.82
CA ASP A 12 3.75 -7.62 6.91
C ASP A 12 4.17 -9.00 6.36
N THR A 13 3.26 -9.97 6.33
CA THR A 13 3.52 -11.30 5.76
C THR A 13 3.31 -11.39 4.24
N LEU A 14 2.84 -10.32 3.59
CA LEU A 14 2.65 -10.34 2.15
C LEU A 14 3.99 -10.53 1.42
N PRO A 15 4.04 -11.43 0.42
CA PRO A 15 5.26 -11.74 -0.28
C PRO A 15 5.70 -10.57 -1.15
N SER A 16 6.99 -10.25 -1.08
CA SER A 16 7.64 -9.34 -2.03
C SER A 16 8.19 -10.11 -3.23
N GLU A 17 8.08 -9.53 -4.43
CA GLU A 17 8.67 -10.06 -5.65
C GLU A 17 10.20 -10.18 -5.59
N HIS A 18 10.85 -9.41 -4.72
CA HIS A 18 12.30 -9.37 -4.57
C HIS A 18 12.84 -10.29 -3.47
N GLU A 19 12.01 -11.17 -2.88
CA GLU A 19 12.42 -12.06 -1.80
C GLU A 19 13.60 -12.96 -2.22
N MET A 20 13.54 -13.56 -3.42
CA MET A 20 14.62 -14.41 -3.92
C MET A 20 15.93 -13.65 -4.13
N CYS A 21 15.87 -12.45 -4.72
CA CYS A 21 17.03 -11.60 -4.92
C CYS A 21 17.64 -11.15 -3.59
N THR A 22 16.80 -10.86 -2.58
CA THR A 22 17.24 -10.48 -1.24
C THR A 22 17.95 -11.63 -0.54
N ARG A 23 17.40 -12.85 -0.60
CA ARG A 23 18.06 -14.06 -0.09
C ARG A 23 19.39 -14.35 -0.79
N ALA A 24 19.46 -14.16 -2.11
CA ALA A 24 20.70 -14.33 -2.85
C ALA A 24 21.79 -13.36 -2.38
N LEU A 25 21.43 -12.09 -2.16
CA LEU A 25 22.34 -11.06 -1.65
C LEU A 25 22.79 -11.39 -0.22
N GLU A 26 21.89 -11.82 0.66
CA GLU A 26 22.21 -12.27 2.02
C GLU A 26 23.23 -13.41 2.02
N ARG A 27 23.04 -14.41 1.15
CA ARG A 27 24.01 -15.52 1.01
C ARG A 27 25.36 -15.03 0.51
N ALA A 28 25.39 -14.09 -0.43
CA ALA A 28 26.63 -13.55 -0.98
C ALA A 28 27.40 -12.68 0.04
N ILE A 29 26.68 -11.96 0.90
CA ILE A 29 27.23 -11.25 2.07
C ILE A 29 27.82 -12.27 3.07
N ALA A 30 27.07 -13.32 3.40
CA ALA A 30 27.50 -14.35 4.35
C ALA A 30 28.71 -15.15 3.87
N SER A 31 28.84 -15.40 2.57
CA SER A 31 29.98 -16.13 1.98
C SER A 31 31.24 -15.28 1.82
N ASN A 32 31.24 -14.02 2.26
CA ASN A 32 32.36 -13.07 2.12
C ASN A 32 32.86 -12.98 0.67
N CYS A 33 31.91 -12.93 -0.27
CA CYS A 33 32.18 -12.87 -1.69
C CYS A 33 33.12 -11.71 -2.02
N THR A 34 34.24 -12.00 -2.67
CA THR A 34 35.33 -11.04 -2.95
C THR A 34 34.85 -9.84 -3.76
N THR A 35 33.86 -10.04 -4.64
CA THR A 35 33.27 -8.99 -5.49
C THR A 35 32.41 -7.98 -4.72
N LEU A 36 31.94 -8.32 -3.51
CA LEU A 36 31.05 -7.46 -2.72
C LEU A 36 31.78 -6.75 -1.57
N ARG A 37 33.05 -7.10 -1.28
CA ARG A 37 33.79 -6.57 -0.11
C ARG A 37 33.92 -5.05 -0.10
N SER A 38 34.16 -4.44 -1.27
CA SER A 38 34.31 -2.99 -1.39
C SER A 38 33.02 -2.22 -1.07
N ARG A 39 31.85 -2.85 -1.21
CA ARG A 39 30.52 -2.25 -0.99
C ARG A 39 29.70 -2.98 0.06
N HIS A 40 30.36 -3.74 0.95
CA HIS A 40 29.70 -4.64 1.88
C HIS A 40 28.74 -3.92 2.84
N ARG A 41 29.11 -2.71 3.27
CA ARG A 41 28.27 -1.85 4.11
C ARG A 41 26.98 -1.47 3.38
N GLU A 42 27.08 -1.00 2.13
CA GLU A 42 25.93 -0.59 1.32
C GLU A 42 24.97 -1.76 1.09
N TYR A 43 25.50 -2.96 0.79
CA TYR A 43 24.64 -4.14 0.61
C TYR A 43 23.95 -4.58 1.89
N ARG A 44 24.58 -4.43 3.06
CA ARG A 44 23.94 -4.67 4.36
C ARG A 44 22.82 -3.67 4.64
N GLU A 45 23.05 -2.40 4.34
CA GLU A 45 22.03 -1.34 4.47
C GLU A 45 20.84 -1.61 3.52
N LEU A 46 21.10 -2.04 2.29
CA LEU A 46 20.05 -2.47 1.35
C LEU A 46 19.26 -3.67 1.84
N VAL A 47 19.92 -4.71 2.36
CA VAL A 47 19.22 -5.87 2.95
C VAL A 47 18.39 -5.45 4.15
N ALA A 48 18.95 -4.61 5.03
CA ALA A 48 18.23 -4.10 6.21
C ALA A 48 16.97 -3.32 5.82
N PHE A 49 17.04 -2.49 4.77
CA PHE A 49 15.87 -1.81 4.23
C PHE A 49 14.83 -2.80 3.69
N ARG A 50 15.26 -3.78 2.88
CA ARG A 50 14.35 -4.76 2.27
C ARG A 50 13.64 -5.63 3.31
N ARG A 51 14.34 -5.99 4.38
CA ARG A 51 13.84 -6.77 5.52
C ARG A 51 13.05 -5.96 6.55
N MET A 52 12.98 -4.64 6.39
CA MET A 52 12.12 -3.81 7.24
C MET A 52 10.66 -4.26 7.11
N PRO A 53 9.88 -4.33 8.22
CA PRO A 53 8.46 -4.62 8.16
C PRO A 53 7.73 -3.70 7.17
N HIS A 54 6.80 -4.26 6.38
CA HIS A 54 6.06 -3.49 5.38
C HIS A 54 5.27 -2.35 6.01
N THR A 55 4.79 -2.52 7.24
CA THR A 55 4.10 -1.50 8.03
C THR A 55 4.99 -0.28 8.31
N ARG A 56 6.30 -0.46 8.52
CA ARG A 56 7.24 0.67 8.66
C ARG A 56 7.52 1.36 7.32
N LYS A 57 7.61 0.59 6.24
CA LYS A 57 7.72 1.15 4.88
C LYS A 57 6.45 1.93 4.51
N LEU A 58 5.29 1.41 4.91
CA LEU A 58 3.98 2.03 4.72
C LEU A 58 3.88 3.35 5.46
N GLU A 59 4.26 3.40 6.73
CA GLU A 59 4.31 4.64 7.53
C GLU A 59 5.15 5.71 6.81
N ARG A 60 6.34 5.34 6.33
CA ARG A 60 7.21 6.26 5.61
C ARG A 60 6.60 6.72 4.28
N ALA A 61 5.98 5.82 3.53
CA ALA A 61 5.34 6.16 2.26
C ALA A 61 4.09 7.04 2.44
N LEU A 62 3.31 6.82 3.49
CA LEU A 62 2.17 7.66 3.87
C LEU A 62 2.63 9.07 4.28
N TRP A 63 3.72 9.15 5.04
CA TRP A 63 4.33 10.44 5.37
C TRP A 63 4.79 11.19 4.11
N LEU A 64 5.41 10.49 3.14
CA LEU A 64 5.79 11.10 1.85
C LEU A 64 4.56 11.54 1.04
N ALA A 65 3.49 10.74 1.03
CA ALA A 65 2.25 11.07 0.33
C ALA A 65 1.55 12.29 0.95
N ALA A 66 1.53 12.39 2.28
CA ALA A 66 0.97 13.52 3.01
C ALA A 66 1.52 14.87 2.52
N TRP A 67 2.84 14.97 2.24
CA TRP A 67 3.45 16.17 1.68
C TRP A 67 3.04 16.49 0.23
N GLN A 68 2.55 15.49 -0.51
CA GLN A 68 2.15 15.64 -1.91
C GLN A 68 0.66 15.97 -2.08
N LEU A 69 -0.16 15.66 -1.06
CA LEU A 69 -1.60 15.94 -1.07
C LEU A 69 -1.85 17.43 -0.83
N ARG A 70 -2.17 18.18 -1.89
CA ARG A 70 -2.49 19.60 -1.82
C ARG A 70 -3.96 19.82 -1.43
N GLY A 71 -4.22 20.85 -0.62
CA GLY A 71 -5.59 21.32 -0.32
C GLY A 71 -6.37 20.41 0.62
N VAL A 72 -5.69 19.57 1.40
CA VAL A 72 -6.28 18.74 2.45
C VAL A 72 -6.17 19.45 3.79
N ASP A 73 -7.19 19.31 4.63
CA ASP A 73 -7.13 19.73 6.03
C ASP A 73 -5.95 19.06 6.75
N ASP A 74 -5.11 19.85 7.44
CA ASP A 74 -3.98 19.38 8.23
C ASP A 74 -4.38 18.28 9.22
N ALA A 75 -5.63 18.30 9.72
CA ALA A 75 -6.15 17.24 10.58
C ALA A 75 -6.34 15.90 9.85
N LYS A 76 -6.77 15.92 8.58
CA LYS A 76 -6.90 14.71 7.74
C LYS A 76 -5.53 14.22 7.26
N VAL A 77 -4.59 15.11 6.99
CA VAL A 77 -3.19 14.74 6.70
C VAL A 77 -2.54 14.09 7.92
N ALA A 78 -2.72 14.65 9.11
CA ALA A 78 -2.24 14.06 10.36
C ALA A 78 -2.87 12.69 10.64
N ALA A 79 -4.12 12.47 10.22
CA ALA A 79 -4.79 11.19 10.36
C ALA A 79 -4.08 10.07 9.56
N LEU A 80 -3.47 10.35 8.40
CA LEU A 80 -2.73 9.34 7.63
C LEU A 80 -1.52 8.78 8.39
N CYS A 81 -0.90 9.60 9.24
CA CYS A 81 0.27 9.22 10.03
C CYS A 81 -0.06 8.79 11.46
N GLY A 82 -1.35 8.77 11.85
CA GLY A 82 -1.77 8.32 13.17
C GLY A 82 -1.55 6.82 13.37
N SER A 83 -0.94 6.42 14.49
CA SER A 83 -0.62 5.00 14.77
C SER A 83 -1.84 4.07 14.72
N GLY A 84 -3.01 4.52 15.19
CA GLY A 84 -4.26 3.76 15.09
C GLY A 84 -4.78 3.60 13.67
N ASN A 85 -4.53 4.59 12.80
CA ASN A 85 -4.96 4.59 11.41
C ASN A 85 -4.03 3.79 10.51
N LEU A 86 -2.74 3.74 10.83
CA LEU A 86 -1.77 2.92 10.10
C LEU A 86 -2.20 1.45 10.05
N ALA A 87 -2.68 0.90 11.16
CA ALA A 87 -3.19 -0.47 11.21
C ALA A 87 -4.42 -0.67 10.31
N THR A 88 -5.35 0.29 10.29
CA THR A 88 -6.52 0.25 9.39
C THR A 88 -6.12 0.31 7.92
N ILE A 89 -5.13 1.14 7.56
CA ILE A 89 -4.62 1.24 6.20
C ILE A 89 -3.90 -0.06 5.80
N ALA A 90 -3.07 -0.61 6.68
CA ALA A 90 -2.41 -1.89 6.47
C ALA A 90 -3.44 -3.04 6.28
N SER A 91 -4.48 -3.08 7.11
CA SER A 91 -5.63 -4.00 7.01
C SER A 91 -6.30 -3.89 5.64
N MET A 92 -6.66 -2.67 5.24
CA MET A 92 -7.28 -2.36 3.95
C MET A 92 -6.41 -2.84 2.79
N LEU A 93 -5.12 -2.48 2.78
CA LEU A 93 -4.20 -2.92 1.74
C LEU A 93 -4.00 -4.44 1.75
N GLY A 94 -4.00 -5.07 2.92
CA GLY A 94 -3.96 -6.52 3.09
C GLY A 94 -5.11 -7.22 2.39
N GLU A 95 -6.33 -6.69 2.51
CA GLU A 95 -7.52 -7.22 1.83
C GLU A 95 -7.41 -7.11 0.30
N TRP A 96 -6.82 -6.03 -0.22
CA TRP A 96 -6.70 -5.77 -1.66
C TRP A 96 -5.45 -6.38 -2.32
N LEU A 97 -4.45 -6.79 -1.53
CA LEU A 97 -3.18 -7.36 -2.04
C LEU A 97 -2.98 -8.82 -1.66
N GLY A 98 -3.79 -9.35 -0.74
CA GLY A 98 -3.74 -10.73 -0.29
C GLY A 98 -4.11 -11.75 -1.36
N VAL A 99 -3.88 -13.04 -1.05
CA VAL A 99 -4.11 -14.17 -1.97
C VAL A 99 -5.57 -14.28 -2.42
N HIS A 100 -6.51 -13.85 -1.58
CA HIS A 100 -7.95 -13.82 -1.87
C HIS A 100 -8.45 -12.41 -2.19
N ALA A 101 -7.56 -11.52 -2.64
CA ALA A 101 -7.92 -10.15 -2.93
C ALA A 101 -9.02 -10.05 -3.98
N THR A 102 -9.96 -9.15 -3.73
CA THR A 102 -10.96 -8.79 -4.74
C THR A 102 -10.26 -8.16 -5.93
N PRO A 103 -10.45 -8.65 -7.16
CA PRO A 103 -9.89 -8.01 -8.34
C PRO A 103 -10.39 -6.57 -8.46
N VAL A 104 -9.47 -5.63 -8.71
CA VAL A 104 -9.84 -4.20 -8.87
C VAL A 104 -10.79 -3.98 -10.05
N GLY A 105 -10.78 -4.88 -11.04
CA GLY A 105 -11.74 -4.86 -12.16
C GLY A 105 -13.20 -5.14 -11.75
N TRP A 106 -13.46 -5.56 -10.51
CA TRP A 106 -14.81 -5.74 -9.98
C TRP A 106 -15.32 -4.50 -9.23
N VAL A 107 -14.49 -3.48 -9.03
CA VAL A 107 -14.93 -2.20 -8.45
C VAL A 107 -15.90 -1.54 -9.43
N VAL A 108 -17.02 -1.01 -8.91
CA VAL A 108 -18.06 -0.33 -9.71
C VAL A 108 -18.40 1.07 -9.20
N GLY A 109 -17.81 1.50 -8.09
CA GLY A 109 -18.06 2.82 -7.51
C GLY A 109 -17.43 2.98 -6.13
N ILE A 110 -17.42 4.23 -5.65
CA ILE A 110 -17.04 4.57 -4.27
C ILE A 110 -18.16 5.47 -3.72
N ASP A 111 -18.69 5.11 -2.56
CA ASP A 111 -19.73 5.86 -1.87
C ASP A 111 -19.10 6.64 -0.70
N PRO A 112 -19.11 7.98 -0.72
CA PRO A 112 -18.62 8.82 0.37
C PRO A 112 -19.47 8.72 1.64
N VAL A 113 -18.91 9.14 2.78
CA VAL A 113 -19.59 9.12 4.09
C VAL A 113 -20.71 10.17 4.21
N ASP A 114 -20.50 11.35 3.62
CA ASP A 114 -21.32 12.55 3.89
C ASP A 114 -22.47 12.77 2.90
N GLY A 115 -22.95 11.71 2.24
CA GLY A 115 -24.01 11.80 1.23
C GLY A 115 -23.60 12.55 -0.05
N ALA A 116 -22.31 12.84 -0.22
CA ALA A 116 -21.76 13.33 -1.47
C ALA A 116 -22.04 12.33 -2.62
N PRO A 117 -22.20 12.81 -3.86
CA PRO A 117 -22.53 11.95 -4.97
C PRO A 117 -21.48 10.85 -5.16
N PRO A 118 -21.89 9.62 -5.48
CA PRO A 118 -20.98 8.50 -5.63
C PRO A 118 -20.02 8.72 -6.78
N VAL A 119 -18.79 8.23 -6.63
CA VAL A 119 -17.78 8.29 -7.69
C VAL A 119 -18.17 7.35 -8.82
N PRO A 120 -18.17 7.82 -10.08
CA PRO A 120 -18.44 6.97 -11.24
C PRO A 120 -17.43 5.83 -11.39
N ASP A 121 -17.90 4.70 -11.95
CA ASP A 121 -17.17 3.44 -12.12
C ASP A 121 -15.71 3.61 -12.60
N ALA A 122 -15.49 4.22 -13.77
CA ALA A 122 -14.15 4.37 -14.35
C ALA A 122 -13.16 5.11 -13.43
N ARG A 123 -13.63 6.14 -12.71
CA ARG A 123 -12.80 6.90 -11.75
C ARG A 123 -12.56 6.09 -10.47
N ALA A 124 -13.56 5.35 -9.99
CA ALA A 124 -13.43 4.46 -8.85
C ALA A 124 -12.41 3.34 -9.12
N VAL A 125 -12.53 2.66 -10.27
CA VAL A 125 -11.59 1.62 -10.71
C VAL A 125 -10.18 2.18 -10.84
N TYR A 126 -10.00 3.32 -11.51
CA TYR A 126 -8.68 3.94 -11.65
C TYR A 126 -8.06 4.26 -10.28
N SER A 127 -8.83 4.86 -9.38
CA SER A 127 -8.32 5.27 -8.06
C SER A 127 -7.96 4.06 -7.20
N MET A 128 -8.79 3.01 -7.21
CA MET A 128 -8.45 1.76 -6.53
C MET A 128 -7.25 1.05 -7.14
N ARG A 129 -7.05 1.11 -8.47
CA ARG A 129 -5.82 0.60 -9.09
C ARG A 129 -4.58 1.32 -8.57
N ARG A 130 -4.67 2.64 -8.39
CA ARG A 130 -3.57 3.43 -7.83
C ARG A 130 -3.33 3.13 -6.35
N VAL A 131 -4.36 2.92 -5.55
CA VAL A 131 -4.22 2.48 -4.15
C VAL A 131 -3.56 1.11 -4.04
N VAL A 132 -3.95 0.16 -4.91
CA VAL A 132 -3.33 -1.17 -4.97
C VAL A 132 -1.88 -1.08 -5.45
N ALA A 133 -1.60 -0.24 -6.45
CA ALA A 133 -0.23 0.00 -6.92
C ALA A 133 0.66 0.61 -5.83
N PHE A 134 0.12 1.55 -5.03
CA PHE A 134 0.78 2.09 -3.84
C PHE A 134 1.18 0.98 -2.88
N GLY A 135 0.23 0.17 -2.41
CA GLY A 135 0.53 -0.87 -1.43
C GLY A 135 1.47 -1.95 -1.97
N ARG A 136 1.33 -2.34 -3.24
CA ARG A 136 2.28 -3.26 -3.90
C ARG A 136 3.69 -2.67 -3.94
N LYS A 137 3.83 -1.39 -4.32
CA LYS A 137 5.12 -0.72 -4.38
C LYS A 137 5.78 -0.57 -3.01
N VAL A 138 5.00 -0.40 -1.94
CA VAL A 138 5.51 -0.42 -0.55
C VAL A 138 6.08 -1.79 -0.18
N ILE A 139 5.36 -2.88 -0.48
CA ILE A 139 5.80 -4.26 -0.21
C ILE A 139 7.09 -4.56 -0.99
N ASP A 140 7.14 -4.15 -2.25
CA ASP A 140 8.24 -4.41 -3.18
C ASP A 140 9.34 -3.35 -3.15
N ALA A 141 9.32 -2.41 -2.20
CA ALA A 141 10.36 -1.40 -2.11
C ALA A 141 11.73 -2.02 -1.81
N ARG A 142 12.71 -1.69 -2.65
CA ARG A 142 14.12 -2.11 -2.53
C ARG A 142 14.99 -1.04 -1.90
N GLU A 143 14.59 0.22 -2.03
CA GLU A 143 15.27 1.40 -1.52
C GLU A 143 14.27 2.54 -1.24
N ALA A 144 14.74 3.64 -0.64
CA ALA A 144 13.87 4.72 -0.18
C ALA A 144 13.13 5.44 -1.34
N SER A 145 13.76 5.56 -2.52
CA SER A 145 13.16 6.15 -3.72
C SER A 145 11.92 5.39 -4.21
N ASP A 146 11.85 4.08 -3.98
CA ASP A 146 10.65 3.29 -4.30
C ASP A 146 9.43 3.75 -3.48
N LEU A 147 9.63 4.25 -2.26
CA LEU A 147 8.55 4.76 -1.41
C LEU A 147 8.05 6.14 -1.88
N GLU A 148 8.92 6.93 -2.52
CA GLU A 148 8.51 8.18 -3.18
C GLU A 148 7.62 7.88 -4.39
N LEU A 149 7.98 6.87 -5.19
CA LEU A 149 7.15 6.39 -6.29
C LEU A 149 5.83 5.76 -5.77
N ALA A 150 5.87 5.08 -4.62
CA ALA A 150 4.63 4.61 -4.00
C ALA A 150 3.73 5.81 -3.67
N ALA A 151 4.27 6.83 -2.99
CA ALA A 151 3.53 8.02 -2.60
C ALA A 151 2.87 8.74 -3.81
N SER A 152 3.54 8.78 -4.97
CA SER A 152 2.96 9.41 -6.16
C SER A 152 1.69 8.72 -6.66
N TYR A 153 1.54 7.41 -6.45
CA TYR A 153 0.29 6.72 -6.78
C TYR A 153 -0.89 7.19 -5.92
N LEU A 154 -0.65 7.54 -4.64
CA LEU A 154 -1.69 8.18 -3.83
C LEU A 154 -2.00 9.59 -4.33
N GLY A 155 -0.99 10.33 -4.80
CA GLY A 155 -1.18 11.62 -5.48
C GLY A 155 -2.07 11.50 -6.74
N ASP A 156 -1.84 10.48 -7.57
CA ASP A 156 -2.66 10.18 -8.75
C ASP A 156 -4.11 9.85 -8.37
N ALA A 157 -4.30 9.05 -7.33
CA ALA A 157 -5.63 8.69 -6.82
C ALA A 157 -6.36 9.94 -6.27
N ALA A 158 -5.67 10.76 -5.48
CA ALA A 158 -6.19 11.99 -4.93
C ALA A 158 -6.59 13.00 -6.02
N THR A 159 -5.81 13.10 -7.09
CA THR A 159 -6.16 13.93 -8.24
C THR A 159 -7.44 13.43 -8.92
N SER A 160 -7.64 12.11 -8.93
CA SER A 160 -8.80 11.48 -9.57
C SER A 160 -10.09 11.59 -8.76
N ILE A 161 -10.08 11.41 -7.44
CA ILE A 161 -11.32 11.36 -6.61
C ILE A 161 -11.39 12.41 -5.50
N GLY A 162 -10.38 13.26 -5.38
CA GLY A 162 -10.20 14.16 -4.24
C GLY A 162 -9.41 13.48 -3.12
N ALA A 163 -8.53 14.25 -2.48
CA ALA A 163 -7.66 13.75 -1.43
C ALA A 163 -8.42 13.38 -0.14
N ASP A 164 -9.47 14.14 0.21
CA ASP A 164 -10.32 13.82 1.37
C ASP A 164 -10.98 12.45 1.22
N LEU A 165 -11.57 12.18 0.05
CA LEU A 165 -12.21 10.90 -0.22
C LEU A 165 -11.19 9.77 -0.29
N LEU A 166 -9.98 10.01 -0.82
CA LEU A 166 -8.90 9.04 -0.79
C LEU A 166 -8.55 8.65 0.65
N ILE A 167 -8.41 9.63 1.54
CA ILE A 167 -8.12 9.38 2.97
C ILE A 167 -9.25 8.55 3.58
N ASP A 168 -10.51 8.89 3.30
CA ASP A 168 -11.65 8.13 3.81
C ASP A 168 -11.71 6.70 3.25
N VAL A 169 -11.29 6.46 2.00
CA VAL A 169 -11.11 5.12 1.43
C VAL A 169 -10.01 4.34 2.16
N LEU A 170 -8.85 4.94 2.38
CA LEU A 170 -7.71 4.30 3.07
C LEU A 170 -8.07 3.95 4.53
N LEU A 171 -8.91 4.77 5.17
CA LEU A 171 -9.39 4.57 6.54
C LEU A 171 -10.66 3.69 6.62
N LYS A 172 -11.08 3.06 5.53
CA LYS A 172 -12.31 2.23 5.45
C LYS A 172 -13.59 2.97 5.88
N ARG A 173 -13.62 4.29 5.74
CA ARG A 173 -14.79 5.13 6.02
C ARG A 173 -15.69 5.25 4.78
N ALA A 174 -15.10 5.38 3.60
CA ALA A 174 -15.83 5.32 2.33
C ALA A 174 -16.05 3.88 1.89
N THR A 175 -17.21 3.59 1.29
CA THR A 175 -17.54 2.22 0.84
C THR A 175 -17.13 2.03 -0.62
N VAL A 176 -16.23 1.08 -0.88
CA VAL A 176 -15.89 0.65 -2.24
C VAL A 176 -16.90 -0.40 -2.69
N ARG A 177 -17.70 -0.08 -3.71
CA ARG A 177 -18.70 -1.01 -4.26
C ARG A 177 -18.06 -2.00 -5.21
N ILE A 178 -18.38 -3.28 -5.03
CA ILE A 178 -17.86 -4.40 -5.83
C ILE A 178 -19.03 -5.11 -6.51
N ARG A 179 -18.91 -5.38 -7.81
CA ARG A 179 -19.79 -6.27 -8.56
C ARG A 179 -19.09 -7.61 -8.77
N TYR A 180 -19.53 -8.61 -8.03
CA TYR A 180 -19.10 -9.98 -8.27
C TYR A 180 -19.59 -10.47 -9.63
N PRO A 181 -18.74 -11.15 -10.42
CA PRO A 181 -19.23 -11.83 -11.60
C PRO A 181 -20.31 -12.82 -11.17
N ALA A 182 -21.44 -12.83 -11.87
CA ALA A 182 -22.44 -13.86 -11.65
C ALA A 182 -21.73 -15.21 -11.82
N ARG A 183 -21.84 -16.11 -10.84
CA ARG A 183 -21.43 -17.50 -11.04
C ARG A 183 -22.11 -17.95 -12.32
N ALA A 184 -21.33 -18.36 -13.33
CA ALA A 184 -21.90 -19.10 -14.44
C ALA A 184 -22.61 -20.30 -13.80
N ALA A 185 -23.93 -20.23 -13.69
CA ALA A 185 -24.74 -21.37 -13.35
C ALA A 185 -24.39 -22.44 -14.39
N GLY A 186 -23.92 -23.59 -13.91
CA GLY A 186 -23.31 -24.62 -14.74
C GLY A 186 -24.17 -24.97 -15.95
N THR A 187 -23.51 -25.03 -17.10
CA THR A 187 -23.91 -25.89 -18.23
C THR A 187 -23.22 -27.22 -18.07
#